data_AF-A0A943P173-F1
#
_entry.id   AF-A0A943P173-F1
#
_cell.length_a   1.000
_cell.length_b   1.000
_cell.length_c   1.000
_cell.angle_alpha   90.00
_cell.angle_beta   90.00
_cell.angle_gamma   90.00
#
_symmetry.space_group_name_H-M   'P 1'
#
loop_
_entity.id
_entity.type
_entity.pdbx_description
1 polymer ?
#
loop_
_entity_poly.entity_id
_entity_poly.type
_entity_poly.pdbx_seq_one_letter_code
_entity_poly.pdbx_strand_id
1 'polypeptide(L)'
;MSRIRDNYEKSLWNRLTRWVNGETDPFQGKMEMKPLREAELKGDSVYNPDQLDQKKVEQYLDDLSKNKEMRAFRLFYALGSVALCLLLISVLLLTVSYLPVLGSPTGPNNNEVSARYIEKGMEESGAVNIVTNMILSYRGFDTFGETCVLFIAATCVIILLRRSEKEIENARETDWKYEPKPDAILQKVTIILVPVIFLYGFYIILNGHLSPGGGFSGGATIGAGLILYVTTFGFHRTQRFFGEKTYDLVKVGALSLYSVTMIYYFYTGANMLKNVIPLGTPGNILSSGMILPINIFVGLEVACTMYAFFALFRRGGM
;
A
#
# COMPACT_ATOMS: atom_id res chain seq x y z
N MET A 1 18.09 -42.56 43.59
CA MET A 1 19.12 -42.02 42.68
C MET A 1 18.74 -42.37 41.24
N SER A 2 18.40 -41.39 40.42
CA SER A 2 17.99 -41.60 39.01
C SER A 2 19.23 -41.69 38.11
N ARG A 3 19.32 -42.74 37.28
CA ARG A 3 20.42 -42.95 36.32
C ARG A 3 20.42 -41.84 35.27
N ILE A 4 21.51 -41.08 35.21
CA ILE A 4 21.81 -40.16 34.11
C ILE A 4 21.95 -41.01 32.84
N ARG A 5 21.20 -40.67 31.79
CA ARG A 5 21.30 -41.32 30.47
C ARG A 5 22.63 -40.90 29.81
N ASP A 6 23.49 -41.87 29.50
CA ASP A 6 24.82 -41.72 28.87
C ASP A 6 24.86 -41.01 27.50
N ASN A 7 23.72 -40.52 26.98
CA ASN A 7 23.61 -39.91 25.65
C ASN A 7 23.03 -38.49 25.65
N TYR A 8 22.96 -37.82 26.81
CA TYR A 8 22.46 -36.44 26.87
C TYR A 8 23.32 -35.48 26.03
N GLU A 9 24.64 -35.68 25.99
CA GLU A 9 25.54 -34.81 25.22
C GLU A 9 25.24 -34.77 23.72
N LYS A 10 24.77 -35.89 23.14
CA LYS A 10 24.43 -36.01 21.70
C LYS A 10 22.96 -35.76 21.40
N SER A 11 22.16 -35.45 22.42
CA SER A 11 20.73 -35.14 22.29
C SER A 11 20.50 -33.91 21.41
N LEU A 12 19.40 -33.93 20.64
CA LEU A 12 18.91 -32.76 19.91
C LEU A 12 18.66 -31.58 20.86
N TRP A 13 18.21 -31.87 22.09
CA TRP A 13 17.96 -30.84 23.09
C TRP A 13 19.26 -30.14 23.52
N ASN A 14 20.33 -30.90 23.74
CA ASN A 14 21.62 -30.33 24.12
C ASN A 14 22.24 -29.48 22.99
N ARG A 15 22.06 -29.91 21.73
CA ARG A 15 22.47 -29.10 20.56
C ARG A 15 21.68 -27.79 20.46
N LEU A 16 20.37 -27.85 20.70
CA LEU A 16 19.51 -26.65 20.69
C LEU A 16 19.95 -25.67 21.79
N THR A 17 20.17 -26.14 23.02
CA THR A 17 20.62 -25.27 24.13
C THR A 17 22.00 -24.66 23.87
N ARG A 18 22.95 -25.42 23.32
CA ARG A 18 24.28 -24.89 22.96
C ARG A 18 24.22 -23.86 21.83
N TRP A 19 23.28 -24.01 20.90
CA TRP A 19 23.02 -23.00 19.87
C TRP A 19 22.40 -21.73 20.46
N VAL A 20 21.36 -21.84 21.30
CA VAL A 20 20.70 -20.71 21.96
C VAL A 20 21.67 -19.93 22.86
N ASN A 21 22.57 -20.64 23.56
CA ASN A 21 23.58 -20.05 24.42
C ASN A 21 24.79 -19.48 23.64
N GLY A 22 24.80 -19.58 22.31
CA GLY A 22 25.87 -19.06 21.45
C GLY A 22 27.17 -19.85 21.48
N GLU A 23 27.19 -21.05 22.07
CA GLU A 23 28.39 -21.91 22.14
C GLU A 23 28.72 -22.61 20.80
N THR A 24 27.77 -22.64 19.88
CA THR A 24 27.92 -23.28 18.57
C THR A 24 27.27 -22.42 17.50
N ASP A 25 28.06 -21.99 16.51
CA ASP A 25 27.58 -21.28 15.32
C ASP A 25 27.29 -22.30 14.20
N PRO A 26 26.03 -22.45 13.73
CA PRO A 26 25.66 -23.39 12.66
C PRO A 26 26.31 -23.08 11.30
N PHE A 27 26.83 -21.87 11.11
CA PHE A 27 27.36 -21.36 9.85
C PHE A 27 28.88 -21.24 9.83
N GLN A 28 29.56 -21.54 10.94
CA GLN A 28 31.02 -21.52 11.05
C GLN A 28 31.65 -22.38 9.96
N GLY A 29 32.52 -21.79 9.13
CA GLY A 29 33.15 -22.45 7.99
C GLY A 29 32.26 -22.79 6.78
N LYS A 30 30.94 -22.54 6.82
CA LYS A 30 30.03 -22.74 5.66
C LYS A 30 29.75 -21.47 4.88
N MET A 31 29.72 -20.31 5.55
CA MET A 31 29.45 -19.00 4.95
C MET A 31 30.69 -18.09 4.89
N GLU A 32 31.85 -18.59 5.31
CA GLU A 32 33.11 -17.88 5.20
C GLU A 32 33.57 -17.84 3.74
N MET A 33 33.77 -16.62 3.21
CA MET A 33 34.38 -16.44 1.90
C MET A 33 35.80 -17.00 1.95
N LYS A 34 36.04 -18.09 1.22
CA LYS A 34 37.40 -18.60 1.03
C LYS A 34 38.18 -17.58 0.21
N PRO A 35 39.44 -17.26 0.58
CA PRO A 35 40.27 -16.40 -0.24
C PRO A 35 40.41 -17.02 -1.64
N LEU A 36 40.21 -16.20 -2.67
CA LEU A 36 40.39 -16.58 -4.07
C LEU A 36 41.80 -17.15 -4.26
N ARG A 37 41.91 -18.27 -4.98
CA ARG A 37 43.19 -18.95 -5.19
C ARG A 37 44.02 -18.09 -6.15
N GLU A 38 45.33 -17.94 -5.96
CA GLU A 38 46.19 -17.07 -6.81
C GLU A 38 46.10 -17.34 -8.32
N ALA A 39 45.67 -18.53 -8.73
CA ALA A 39 45.41 -18.87 -10.13
C ALA A 39 44.17 -18.15 -10.73
N GLU A 40 43.21 -17.74 -9.90
CA GLU A 40 41.99 -16.99 -10.30
C GLU A 40 42.23 -15.48 -10.38
N LEU A 41 43.32 -14.99 -9.76
CA LEU A 41 43.76 -13.58 -9.80
C LEU A 41 44.53 -13.24 -11.09
N LYS A 42 44.98 -14.23 -11.86
CA LYS A 42 45.74 -14.04 -13.11
C LYS A 42 44.87 -13.93 -14.37
N GLY A 43 43.55 -14.02 -14.25
CA GLY A 43 42.61 -13.67 -15.30
C GLY A 43 42.20 -12.20 -15.18
N ASP A 44 42.01 -11.54 -16.32
CA ASP A 44 41.70 -10.12 -16.44
C ASP A 44 40.75 -9.60 -15.33
N SER A 45 41.14 -8.46 -14.76
CA SER A 45 40.56 -7.78 -13.59
C SER A 45 39.03 -7.95 -13.44
N VAL A 46 38.62 -8.52 -12.30
CA VAL A 46 37.23 -8.83 -11.90
C VAL A 46 36.45 -7.57 -11.48
N TYR A 47 36.57 -6.46 -12.20
CA TYR A 47 35.58 -5.38 -12.08
C TYR A 47 35.38 -4.66 -13.42
N ASN A 48 34.56 -5.27 -14.26
CA ASN A 48 33.96 -4.61 -15.42
C ASN A 48 32.42 -4.61 -15.21
N PRO A 49 31.82 -3.47 -14.81
CA PRO A 49 30.40 -3.41 -14.47
C PRO A 49 29.45 -3.68 -15.65
N ASP A 50 29.94 -3.60 -16.90
CA ASP A 50 29.15 -3.84 -18.11
C ASP A 50 29.17 -5.30 -18.59
N GLN A 51 30.09 -6.11 -18.05
CA GLN A 51 30.22 -7.54 -18.35
C GLN A 51 30.09 -8.33 -17.06
N LEU A 52 28.89 -8.33 -16.48
CA LEU A 52 28.45 -9.50 -15.71
C LEU A 52 28.68 -10.70 -16.61
N ASP A 53 29.71 -11.48 -16.27
CA ASP A 53 30.21 -12.62 -17.01
C ASP A 53 29.04 -13.60 -17.15
N GLN A 54 28.24 -13.44 -18.22
CA GLN A 54 26.93 -14.08 -18.36
C GLN A 54 27.07 -15.58 -18.21
N LYS A 55 28.20 -16.12 -18.66
CA LYS A 55 28.60 -17.52 -18.49
C LYS A 55 28.80 -17.93 -17.04
N LYS A 56 29.39 -17.10 -16.18
CA LYS A 56 29.51 -17.39 -14.74
C LYS A 56 28.16 -17.30 -14.03
N VAL A 57 27.32 -16.33 -14.40
CA VAL A 57 25.94 -16.24 -13.89
C VAL A 57 25.14 -17.46 -14.33
N GLU A 58 25.25 -17.87 -15.59
CA GLU A 58 24.59 -19.03 -16.17
C GLU A 58 25.07 -20.33 -15.53
N GLN A 59 26.39 -20.51 -15.33
CA GLN A 59 26.96 -21.64 -14.59
C GLN A 59 26.49 -21.67 -13.13
N TYR A 60 26.46 -20.53 -12.45
CA TYR A 60 25.96 -20.43 -11.08
C TYR A 60 24.47 -20.78 -10.99
N LEU A 61 23.65 -20.29 -11.93
CA LEU A 61 22.23 -20.64 -12.04
C LEU A 61 22.04 -22.14 -12.34
N ASP A 62 22.88 -22.72 -13.19
CA ASP A 62 22.89 -24.14 -13.53
C ASP A 62 23.23 -25.01 -12.31
N ASP A 63 24.23 -24.63 -11.52
CA ASP A 63 24.61 -25.32 -10.29
C ASP A 63 23.52 -25.20 -9.22
N LEU A 64 22.90 -24.02 -9.09
CA LEU A 64 21.72 -23.80 -8.24
C LEU A 64 20.52 -24.65 -8.68
N SER A 65 20.38 -24.85 -10.00
CA SER A 65 19.34 -25.69 -10.58
C SER A 65 19.59 -27.17 -10.30
N LYS A 66 20.84 -27.63 -10.20
CA LYS A 66 21.23 -29.02 -9.94
C LYS A 66 21.26 -29.36 -8.44
N ASN A 67 21.30 -28.36 -7.57
CA ASN A 67 21.27 -28.57 -6.12
C ASN A 67 19.95 -29.20 -5.66
N LYS A 68 20.03 -30.42 -5.11
CA LYS A 68 18.88 -31.19 -4.61
C LYS A 68 18.14 -30.45 -3.49
N GLU A 69 18.86 -29.73 -2.62
CA GLU A 69 18.26 -28.97 -1.51
C GLU A 69 17.40 -27.81 -2.04
N MET A 70 17.90 -27.09 -3.05
CA MET A 70 17.16 -25.99 -3.68
C MET A 70 15.95 -26.47 -4.48
N ARG A 71 16.02 -27.64 -5.12
CA ARG A 71 14.85 -28.26 -5.77
C ARG A 71 13.81 -28.67 -4.74
N ALA A 72 14.22 -29.30 -3.64
CA ALA A 72 13.33 -29.69 -2.56
C ALA A 72 12.66 -28.46 -1.90
N PHE A 73 13.43 -27.39 -1.64
CA PHE A 73 12.91 -26.14 -1.10
C PHE A 73 11.90 -25.47 -2.05
N ARG A 74 12.20 -25.37 -3.35
CA ARG A 74 11.26 -24.80 -4.34
C ARG A 74 9.97 -25.63 -4.43
N LEU A 75 10.08 -26.95 -4.43
CA LEU A 75 8.93 -27.84 -4.45
C LEU A 75 8.09 -27.69 -3.17
N PHE A 76 8.74 -27.67 -2.00
CA PHE A 76 8.07 -27.44 -0.72
C PHE A 76 7.39 -26.07 -0.67
N TYR A 77 8.07 -25.01 -1.11
CA TYR A 77 7.51 -23.66 -1.17
C TYR A 77 6.30 -23.59 -2.11
N ALA A 78 6.40 -24.18 -3.31
CA ALA A 78 5.30 -24.21 -4.27
C ALA A 78 4.11 -25.03 -3.77
N LEU A 79 4.34 -26.20 -3.17
CA LEU A 79 3.29 -27.01 -2.58
C LEU A 79 2.67 -26.32 -1.36
N GLY A 80 3.50 -25.70 -0.53
CA GLY A 80 3.07 -24.95 0.65
C GLY A 80 2.25 -23.72 0.29
N SER A 81 2.64 -22.97 -0.74
CA SER A 81 1.90 -21.80 -1.21
C SER A 81 0.56 -22.20 -1.82
N VAL A 82 0.52 -23.26 -2.65
CA VAL A 82 -0.73 -23.81 -3.19
C VAL A 82 -1.63 -24.30 -2.06
N ALA A 83 -1.10 -25.05 -1.10
CA ALA A 83 -1.87 -25.52 0.06
C ALA A 83 -2.42 -24.36 0.89
N LEU A 84 -1.62 -23.32 1.14
CA LEU A 84 -2.05 -22.11 1.84
C LEU A 84 -3.16 -21.37 1.08
N CYS A 85 -3.02 -21.19 -0.23
CA CYS A 85 -4.04 -20.58 -1.07
C CYS A 85 -5.34 -21.39 -1.06
N LEU A 86 -5.26 -22.72 -1.22
CA LEU A 86 -6.41 -23.61 -1.16
C LEU A 86 -7.08 -23.57 0.22
N LEU A 87 -6.30 -23.53 1.29
CA LEU A 87 -6.81 -23.39 2.65
C LEU A 87 -7.54 -22.06 2.83
N LEU A 88 -6.94 -20.93 2.41
CA LEU A 88 -7.58 -19.62 2.47
C LEU A 88 -8.87 -19.58 1.66
N ILE A 89 -8.86 -20.07 0.43
CA ILE A 89 -10.07 -20.17 -0.42
C ILE A 89 -11.13 -21.02 0.27
N SER A 90 -10.75 -22.18 0.82
CA SER A 90 -11.68 -23.07 1.51
C SER A 90 -12.31 -22.42 2.74
N VAL A 91 -11.53 -21.71 3.55
CA VAL A 91 -12.02 -20.96 4.72
C VAL A 91 -12.97 -19.84 4.28
N LEU A 92 -12.64 -19.10 3.23
CA LEU A 92 -13.50 -18.04 2.70
C LEU A 92 -14.81 -18.60 2.15
N LEU A 93 -14.75 -19.66 1.33
CA LEU A 93 -15.95 -20.31 0.77
C LEU A 93 -16.83 -20.93 1.86
N LEU A 94 -16.21 -21.53 2.88
CA LEU A 94 -16.93 -22.05 4.04
C LEU A 94 -17.59 -20.89 4.81
N THR A 95 -16.90 -19.78 5.01
CA THR A 95 -17.49 -18.60 5.66
C THR A 95 -18.68 -18.06 4.85
N VAL A 96 -18.54 -17.98 3.52
CA VAL A 96 -19.61 -17.55 2.62
C VAL A 96 -20.79 -18.53 2.65
N SER A 97 -20.57 -19.83 2.79
CA SER A 97 -21.65 -20.82 2.86
C SER A 97 -22.45 -20.75 4.16
N TYR A 98 -21.86 -20.24 5.25
CA TYR A 98 -22.55 -19.97 6.52
C TYR A 98 -23.22 -18.59 6.58
N LEU A 99 -23.05 -17.72 5.57
CA LEU A 99 -23.75 -16.44 5.55
C LEU A 99 -25.26 -16.65 5.42
N PRO A 100 -26.08 -15.92 6.20
CA PRO A 100 -27.53 -15.98 6.05
C PRO A 100 -27.96 -15.47 4.68
N VAL A 101 -29.11 -15.95 4.22
CA VAL A 101 -29.73 -15.48 2.98
C VAL A 101 -29.93 -13.96 3.07
N LEU A 102 -29.63 -13.26 1.98
CA LEU A 102 -29.80 -11.81 1.87
C LEU A 102 -31.23 -11.41 2.23
N GLY A 103 -31.37 -10.43 3.12
CA GLY A 103 -32.67 -9.93 3.58
C GLY A 103 -33.33 -10.75 4.69
N SER A 104 -32.66 -11.76 5.25
CA SER A 104 -33.20 -12.49 6.41
C SER A 104 -33.40 -11.56 7.62
N PRO A 105 -34.60 -11.51 8.23
CA PRO A 105 -34.86 -10.67 9.39
C PRO A 105 -34.09 -11.12 10.65
N THR A 106 -33.64 -12.37 10.69
CA THR A 106 -32.81 -12.95 11.76
C THR A 106 -31.31 -12.87 11.45
N GLY A 107 -30.92 -12.18 10.37
CA GLY A 107 -29.51 -11.95 10.06
C GLY A 107 -28.81 -11.20 11.19
N PRO A 108 -27.56 -11.53 11.53
CA PRO A 108 -26.81 -10.87 12.61
C PRO A 108 -26.50 -9.39 12.30
N ASN A 109 -26.64 -8.99 11.04
CA ASN A 109 -26.56 -7.61 10.58
C ASN A 109 -27.80 -6.79 10.92
N ASN A 110 -28.94 -7.41 11.23
CA ASN A 110 -30.15 -6.72 11.68
C ASN A 110 -30.12 -6.56 13.21
N ASN A 111 -29.37 -5.56 13.68
CA ASN A 111 -29.15 -5.30 15.09
C ASN A 111 -29.33 -3.81 15.43
N GLU A 112 -29.27 -3.49 16.72
CA GLU A 112 -29.40 -2.12 17.25
C GLU A 112 -28.40 -1.13 16.63
N VAL A 113 -27.20 -1.58 16.27
CA VAL A 113 -26.17 -0.73 15.65
C VAL A 113 -26.61 -0.32 14.25
N SER A 114 -27.06 -1.30 13.45
CA SER A 114 -27.58 -1.03 12.10
C SER A 114 -28.82 -0.13 12.11
N ALA A 115 -29.73 -0.35 13.06
CA ALA A 115 -30.92 0.47 13.24
C ALA A 115 -30.53 1.92 13.59
N ARG A 116 -29.57 2.11 14.50
CA ARG A 116 -29.08 3.46 14.86
C ARG A 116 -28.45 4.19 13.68
N TYR A 117 -27.64 3.51 12.87
CA TYR A 117 -27.03 4.12 11.68
C TYR A 117 -28.07 4.65 10.69
N ILE A 118 -29.19 3.94 10.55
CA ILE A 118 -30.28 4.30 9.63
C ILE A 118 -31.17 5.39 10.23
N GLU A 119 -31.61 5.22 11.48
CA GLU A 119 -32.63 6.08 12.10
C GLU A 119 -32.05 7.36 12.70
N LYS A 120 -30.88 7.27 13.34
CA LYS A 120 -30.23 8.39 14.04
C LYS A 120 -29.04 8.98 13.29
N GLY A 121 -28.58 8.31 12.23
CA GLY A 121 -27.41 8.73 11.48
C GLY A 121 -27.47 10.18 10.99
N MET A 122 -28.60 10.58 10.40
CA MET A 122 -28.76 11.95 9.88
C MET A 122 -28.81 13.00 11.00
N GLU A 123 -29.46 12.70 12.13
CA GLU A 123 -29.54 13.61 13.28
C GLU A 123 -28.17 13.82 13.94
N GLU A 124 -27.38 12.75 14.07
CA GLU A 124 -26.09 12.77 14.78
C GLU A 124 -24.95 13.34 13.91
N SER A 125 -24.99 13.15 12.60
CA SER A 125 -23.89 13.51 11.69
C SER A 125 -24.21 14.62 10.69
N GLY A 126 -25.49 14.92 10.46
CA GLY A 126 -25.93 15.84 9.40
C GLY A 126 -25.72 15.33 7.96
N ALA A 127 -25.26 14.09 7.76
CA ALA A 127 -25.08 13.48 6.44
C ALA A 127 -26.34 12.73 5.98
N VAL A 128 -26.72 12.95 4.73
CA VAL A 128 -27.85 12.26 4.08
C VAL A 128 -27.42 10.88 3.60
N ASN A 129 -26.18 10.74 3.16
CA ASN A 129 -25.59 9.47 2.78
C ASN A 129 -25.23 8.63 4.02
N ILE A 130 -26.03 7.59 4.26
CA ILE A 130 -25.87 6.65 5.40
C ILE A 130 -24.51 5.95 5.37
N VAL A 131 -23.99 5.59 4.19
CA VAL A 131 -22.71 4.87 4.07
C VAL A 131 -21.55 5.80 4.43
N THR A 132 -21.52 7.01 3.87
CA THR A 132 -20.48 7.99 4.19
C THR A 132 -20.53 8.42 5.65
N ASN A 133 -21.73 8.57 6.21
CA ASN A 133 -21.91 8.78 7.63
C ASN A 133 -21.30 7.63 8.45
N MET A 134 -21.62 6.39 8.10
CA MET A 134 -21.08 5.21 8.78
C MET A 134 -19.56 5.19 8.79
N ILE A 135 -18.93 5.33 7.62
CA ILE A 135 -17.47 5.16 7.50
C ILE A 135 -16.68 6.37 8.03
N LEU A 136 -17.21 7.60 7.97
CA LEU A 136 -16.47 8.80 8.38
C LEU A 136 -16.86 9.34 9.75
N SER A 137 -18.05 9.02 10.27
CA SER A 137 -18.49 9.38 11.61
C SER A 137 -18.34 8.20 12.56
N TYR A 138 -19.26 7.22 12.52
CA TYR A 138 -19.29 6.11 13.47
C TYR A 138 -18.03 5.24 13.43
N ARG A 139 -17.51 4.99 12.23
CA ARG A 139 -16.32 4.18 11.97
C ARG A 139 -15.18 5.01 11.39
N GLY A 140 -15.14 6.30 11.74
CA GLY A 140 -14.09 7.23 11.26
C GLY A 140 -12.67 6.78 11.58
N PHE A 141 -12.47 5.98 12.63
CA PHE A 141 -11.18 5.38 12.97
C PHE A 141 -10.73 4.31 11.96
N ASP A 142 -11.66 3.52 11.43
CA ASP A 142 -11.35 2.50 10.43
C ASP A 142 -10.86 3.18 9.14
N THR A 143 -11.56 4.21 8.67
CA THR A 143 -11.15 5.02 7.51
C THR A 143 -9.80 5.72 7.74
N PHE A 144 -9.56 6.21 8.96
CA PHE A 144 -8.25 6.77 9.33
C PHE A 144 -7.14 5.71 9.25
N GLY A 145 -7.40 4.51 9.76
CA GLY A 145 -6.51 3.36 9.65
C GLY A 145 -6.20 2.99 8.20
N GLU A 146 -7.22 2.91 7.34
CA GLU A 146 -7.06 2.67 5.91
C GLU A 146 -6.19 3.74 5.24
N THR A 147 -6.39 5.01 5.60
CA THR A 147 -5.59 6.13 5.08
C THR A 147 -4.13 6.03 5.54
N CYS A 148 -3.89 5.69 6.82
CA CYS A 148 -2.55 5.40 7.33
C CYS A 148 -1.87 4.24 6.59
N VAL A 149 -2.61 3.16 6.30
CA VAL A 149 -2.09 2.01 5.55
C VAL A 149 -1.68 2.43 4.15
N LEU A 150 -2.48 3.24 3.45
CA LEU A 150 -2.12 3.79 2.13
C LEU A 150 -0.88 4.69 2.19
N PHE A 151 -0.76 5.53 3.21
CA PHE A 151 0.41 6.37 3.43
C PHE A 151 1.69 5.53 3.65
N ILE A 152 1.60 4.54 4.54
CA ILE A 152 2.72 3.62 4.84
C ILE A 152 3.09 2.82 3.60
N ALA A 153 2.11 2.30 2.85
CA ALA A 153 2.36 1.57 1.63
C ALA A 153 3.09 2.43 0.58
N ALA A 154 2.65 3.67 0.37
CA ALA A 154 3.33 4.63 -0.51
C ALA A 154 4.78 4.85 -0.06
N THR A 155 4.98 5.10 1.24
CA THR A 155 6.32 5.33 1.82
C THR A 155 7.22 4.11 1.69
N CYS A 156 6.71 2.90 1.94
CA CYS A 156 7.45 1.66 1.76
C CYS A 156 7.89 1.48 0.30
N VAL A 157 7.01 1.72 -0.68
CA VAL A 157 7.36 1.62 -2.09
C VAL A 157 8.42 2.66 -2.47
N ILE A 158 8.32 3.89 -1.97
CA ILE A 158 9.34 4.93 -2.18
C ILE A 158 10.70 4.47 -1.62
N ILE A 159 10.73 3.92 -0.40
CA ILE A 159 11.97 3.46 0.24
C ILE A 159 12.57 2.27 -0.53
N LEU A 160 11.74 1.30 -0.94
CA LEU A 160 12.18 0.10 -1.65
C LEU A 160 12.69 0.41 -3.07
N LEU A 161 12.12 1.43 -3.73
CA LEU A 161 12.50 1.87 -5.06
C LEU A 161 13.41 3.10 -5.03
N ARG A 162 13.98 3.44 -3.87
CA ARG A 162 14.88 4.58 -3.74
C ARG A 162 16.19 4.28 -4.45
N ARG A 163 16.55 5.10 -5.42
CA ARG A 163 17.82 5.02 -6.15
C ARG A 163 18.80 6.11 -5.68
N SER A 164 20.08 5.91 -5.91
CA SER A 164 21.08 6.95 -5.63
C SER A 164 20.87 8.15 -6.56
N GLU A 165 21.22 9.36 -6.12
CA GLU A 165 21.06 10.59 -6.93
C GLU A 165 21.71 10.46 -8.31
N LYS A 166 22.87 9.79 -8.37
CA LYS A 166 23.61 9.53 -9.61
C LYS A 166 22.88 8.58 -10.56
N GLU A 167 22.17 7.59 -10.03
CA GLU A 167 21.30 6.72 -10.83
C GLU A 167 20.03 7.43 -11.31
N ILE A 168 19.49 8.33 -10.50
CA ILE A 168 18.34 9.16 -10.88
C ILE A 168 18.73 10.10 -12.02
N GLU A 169 19.92 10.71 -11.96
CA GLU A 169 20.46 11.57 -13.01
C GLU A 169 20.65 10.81 -14.33
N ASN A 170 21.29 9.64 -14.29
CA ASN A 170 21.44 8.75 -15.46
C ASN A 170 20.08 8.25 -16.00
N ALA A 171 19.11 7.98 -15.12
CA ALA A 171 17.76 7.60 -15.52
C ALA A 171 17.01 8.76 -16.16
N ARG A 172 17.18 10.00 -15.67
CA ARG A 172 16.60 11.21 -16.27
C ARG A 172 17.15 11.48 -17.67
N GLU A 173 18.44 11.22 -17.90
CA GLU A 173 19.06 11.33 -19.23
C GLU A 173 18.52 10.30 -20.24
N THR A 174 17.99 9.17 -19.77
CA THR A 174 17.41 8.11 -20.62
C THR A 174 15.89 8.08 -20.63
N ASP A 175 15.22 8.85 -19.74
CA ASP A 175 13.76 8.90 -19.57
C ASP A 175 13.04 9.34 -20.85
N TRP A 176 13.62 10.27 -21.62
CA TRP A 176 13.08 10.73 -22.92
C TRP A 176 12.91 9.61 -23.94
N LYS A 177 13.70 8.52 -23.82
CA LYS A 177 13.63 7.34 -24.71
C LYS A 177 12.36 6.51 -24.48
N TYR A 178 11.78 6.59 -23.28
CA TYR A 178 10.54 5.91 -22.88
C TYR A 178 9.36 6.86 -22.67
N GLU A 179 9.54 8.15 -22.97
CA GLU A 179 8.42 9.07 -23.07
C GLU A 179 7.51 8.66 -24.23
N PRO A 180 6.18 8.74 -24.05
CA PRO A 180 5.26 8.43 -25.13
C PRO A 180 5.58 9.33 -26.32
N LYS A 181 5.82 8.73 -27.49
CA LYS A 181 5.86 9.52 -28.73
C LYS A 181 4.53 10.27 -28.83
N PRO A 182 4.55 11.57 -29.18
CA PRO A 182 3.35 12.38 -29.18
C PRO A 182 2.33 11.84 -30.18
N ASP A 183 1.34 11.10 -29.67
CA ASP A 183 0.14 10.74 -30.41
C ASP A 183 -0.83 11.93 -30.34
N ALA A 184 -1.04 12.56 -31.49
CA ALA A 184 -1.89 13.74 -31.60
C ALA A 184 -3.34 13.46 -31.17
N ILE A 185 -3.86 12.25 -31.42
CA ILE A 185 -5.23 11.87 -31.04
C ILE A 185 -5.29 11.76 -29.52
N LEU A 186 -4.38 11.00 -28.92
CA LEU A 186 -4.33 10.82 -27.47
C LEU A 186 -4.19 12.16 -26.75
N GLN A 187 -3.30 13.05 -27.21
CA GLN A 187 -3.11 14.37 -26.61
C GLN A 187 -4.37 15.24 -26.68
N LYS A 188 -5.06 15.26 -27.83
CA LYS A 188 -6.29 16.05 -27.99
C LYS A 188 -7.42 15.53 -27.11
N VAL A 189 -7.58 14.21 -27.04
CA VAL A 189 -8.58 13.58 -26.16
C VAL A 189 -8.27 13.85 -24.70
N THR A 190 -7.01 13.67 -24.26
CA THR A 190 -6.59 13.90 -22.87
C THR A 190 -6.80 15.35 -22.43
N ILE A 191 -6.57 16.34 -23.30
CA ILE A 191 -6.82 17.77 -22.98
C ILE A 191 -8.29 18.04 -22.65
N ILE A 192 -9.22 17.32 -23.28
CA ILE A 192 -10.66 17.46 -23.04
C ILE A 192 -11.07 16.61 -21.83
N LEU A 193 -10.58 15.37 -21.73
CA LEU A 193 -11.03 14.39 -20.75
C LEU A 193 -10.50 14.67 -19.34
N VAL A 194 -9.24 15.07 -19.19
CA VAL A 194 -8.62 15.26 -17.86
C VAL A 194 -9.34 16.33 -17.02
N PRO A 195 -9.68 17.53 -17.55
CA PRO A 195 -10.47 18.51 -16.81
C PRO A 195 -11.83 17.98 -16.37
N VAL A 196 -12.51 17.20 -17.24
CA VAL A 196 -13.80 16.58 -16.92
C VAL A 196 -13.65 15.54 -15.81
N ILE A 197 -12.63 14.69 -15.88
CA ILE A 197 -12.31 13.70 -14.84
C ILE A 197 -12.04 14.40 -13.50
N PHE A 198 -11.27 15.48 -13.49
CA PHE A 198 -10.97 16.22 -12.27
C PHE A 198 -12.21 16.89 -11.69
N LEU A 199 -13.00 17.56 -12.53
CA LEU A 199 -14.27 18.15 -12.12
C LEU A 199 -15.19 17.11 -11.49
N TYR A 200 -15.31 15.94 -12.13
CA TYR A 200 -16.11 14.83 -11.63
C TYR A 200 -15.54 14.23 -10.33
N GLY A 201 -14.22 14.09 -10.24
CA GLY A 201 -13.55 13.64 -9.01
C GLY A 201 -13.77 14.59 -7.83
N PHE A 202 -13.63 15.90 -8.05
CA PHE A 202 -13.95 16.91 -7.04
C PHE A 202 -15.43 16.89 -6.67
N TYR A 203 -16.33 16.72 -7.64
CA TYR A 203 -17.75 16.56 -7.37
C TYR A 203 -18.04 15.37 -6.43
N ILE A 204 -17.44 14.20 -6.69
CA ILE A 204 -17.59 13.00 -5.85
C ILE A 204 -17.08 13.24 -4.42
N ILE A 205 -15.92 13.91 -4.27
CA ILE A 205 -15.34 14.22 -2.95
C ILE A 205 -16.26 15.18 -2.18
N LEU A 206 -16.66 16.28 -2.81
CA LEU A 206 -17.41 17.36 -2.17
C LEU A 206 -18.87 16.98 -1.88
N ASN A 207 -19.45 16.03 -2.62
CA ASN A 207 -20.83 15.58 -2.43
C ASN A 207 -20.92 14.21 -1.75
N GLY A 208 -19.82 13.70 -1.16
CA GLY A 208 -19.81 12.37 -0.55
C GLY A 208 -20.86 12.20 0.56
N HIS A 209 -21.15 13.26 1.33
CA HIS A 209 -22.17 13.23 2.39
C HIS A 209 -23.61 13.33 1.87
N LEU A 210 -23.81 13.66 0.59
CA LEU A 210 -25.12 13.84 -0.04
C LEU A 210 -25.46 12.71 -1.03
N SER A 211 -24.44 12.19 -1.72
CA SER A 211 -24.56 11.25 -2.84
C SER A 211 -23.60 10.07 -2.68
N PRO A 212 -23.87 8.93 -3.36
CA PRO A 212 -22.95 7.79 -3.35
C PRO A 212 -21.55 8.19 -3.83
N GLY A 213 -20.53 7.88 -3.03
CA GLY A 213 -19.15 8.27 -3.31
C GLY A 213 -18.37 8.58 -2.04
N GLY A 214 -17.56 9.64 -2.09
CA GLY A 214 -16.70 10.09 -1.00
C GLY A 214 -15.24 10.25 -1.40
N GLY A 215 -14.39 10.41 -0.40
CA GLY A 215 -12.96 10.66 -0.56
C GLY A 215 -12.26 9.59 -1.38
N PHE A 216 -12.47 8.30 -1.08
CA PHE A 216 -11.75 7.21 -1.77
C PHE A 216 -12.02 7.15 -3.27
N SER A 217 -13.29 7.06 -3.67
CA SER A 217 -13.65 6.93 -5.10
C SER A 217 -13.34 8.20 -5.88
N GLY A 218 -13.57 9.37 -5.29
CA GLY A 218 -13.21 10.65 -5.91
C GLY A 218 -11.69 10.82 -6.04
N GLY A 219 -10.92 10.45 -5.02
CA GLY A 219 -9.46 10.43 -5.05
C GLY A 219 -8.90 9.47 -6.10
N ALA A 220 -9.45 8.26 -6.20
CA ALA A 220 -9.08 7.30 -7.25
C ALA A 220 -9.37 7.84 -8.66
N THR A 221 -10.49 8.55 -8.83
CA THR A 221 -10.86 9.21 -10.10
C THR A 221 -9.86 10.30 -10.48
N ILE A 222 -9.48 11.16 -9.53
CA ILE A 222 -8.45 12.19 -9.75
C ILE A 222 -7.09 11.53 -10.05
N GLY A 223 -6.72 10.49 -9.30
CA GLY A 223 -5.51 9.69 -9.55
C GLY A 223 -5.47 9.10 -10.95
N ALA A 224 -6.58 8.55 -11.45
CA ALA A 224 -6.70 8.05 -12.81
C ALA A 224 -6.52 9.17 -13.85
N GLY A 225 -7.07 10.37 -13.60
CA GLY A 225 -6.84 11.54 -14.45
C GLY A 225 -5.38 11.98 -14.48
N LEU A 226 -4.68 11.95 -13.34
CA LEU A 226 -3.23 12.23 -13.26
C LEU A 226 -2.42 11.18 -14.05
N ILE A 227 -2.77 9.90 -13.91
CA ILE A 227 -2.16 8.79 -14.65
C ILE A 227 -2.37 8.97 -16.16
N LEU A 228 -3.58 9.31 -16.59
CA LEU A 228 -3.87 9.61 -18.00
C LEU A 228 -3.05 10.81 -18.51
N TYR A 229 -2.92 11.85 -17.70
CA TYR A 229 -2.15 13.03 -18.07
C TYR A 229 -0.66 12.70 -18.25
N VAL A 230 -0.05 12.03 -17.27
CA VAL A 230 1.38 11.68 -17.33
C VAL A 230 1.68 10.64 -18.41
N THR A 231 0.76 9.72 -18.69
CA THR A 231 0.90 8.74 -19.79
C THR A 231 0.80 9.37 -21.16
N THR A 232 0.20 10.56 -21.27
CA THR A 232 0.04 11.28 -22.55
C THR A 232 1.12 12.34 -22.76
N PHE A 233 1.47 13.07 -21.71
CA PHE A 233 2.32 14.26 -21.78
C PHE A 233 3.71 14.09 -21.15
N GLY A 234 3.97 12.93 -20.54
CA GLY A 234 5.23 12.65 -19.86
C GLY A 234 5.35 13.28 -18.47
N PHE A 235 6.43 12.92 -17.78
CA PHE A 235 6.70 13.38 -16.42
C PHE A 235 7.12 14.84 -16.37
N HIS A 236 7.85 15.33 -17.38
CA HIS A 236 8.34 16.71 -17.38
C HIS A 236 7.19 17.73 -17.31
N ARG A 237 6.09 17.51 -18.03
CA ARG A 237 4.92 18.41 -17.94
C ARG A 237 4.17 18.24 -16.64
N THR A 238 4.08 17.02 -16.12
CA THR A 238 3.35 16.70 -14.89
C THR A 238 4.04 17.29 -13.65
N GLN A 239 5.37 17.18 -13.57
CA GLN A 239 6.17 17.72 -12.47
C GLN A 239 6.13 19.25 -12.35
N ARG A 240 5.69 19.98 -13.39
CA ARG A 240 5.52 21.45 -13.30
C ARG A 240 4.42 21.87 -12.34
N PHE A 241 3.39 21.05 -12.16
CA PHE A 241 2.29 21.34 -11.24
C PHE A 241 2.24 20.35 -10.06
N PHE A 242 2.75 19.13 -10.23
CA PHE A 242 2.79 18.10 -9.20
C PHE A 242 4.21 17.55 -9.04
N GLY A 243 5.05 18.31 -8.34
CA GLY A 243 6.42 17.93 -7.97
C GLY A 243 6.50 17.18 -6.64
N GLU A 244 7.73 16.79 -6.27
CA GLU A 244 8.01 16.09 -5.00
C GLU A 244 7.56 16.91 -3.79
N LYS A 245 7.86 18.21 -3.76
CA LYS A 245 7.45 19.09 -2.65
C LYS A 245 5.93 19.19 -2.50
N THR A 246 5.20 19.26 -3.62
CA THR A 246 3.74 19.30 -3.57
C THR A 246 3.16 17.96 -3.14
N TYR A 247 3.76 16.86 -3.60
CA TYR A 247 3.39 15.52 -3.16
C TYR A 247 3.56 15.37 -1.65
N ASP A 248 4.74 15.68 -1.11
CA ASP A 248 5.05 15.59 0.32
C ASP A 248 4.13 16.49 1.15
N LEU A 249 3.92 17.74 0.71
CA LEU A 249 3.04 18.68 1.40
C LEU A 249 1.60 18.18 1.44
N VAL A 250 1.07 17.67 0.32
CA VAL A 250 -0.31 17.19 0.24
C VAL A 250 -0.47 15.91 1.06
N LYS A 251 0.44 14.95 0.92
CA LYS A 251 0.42 13.68 1.66
C LYS A 251 0.50 13.88 3.17
N VAL A 252 1.56 14.54 3.63
CA VAL A 252 1.78 14.77 5.06
C VAL A 252 0.72 15.73 5.61
N GLY A 253 0.36 16.77 4.85
CA GLY A 253 -0.65 17.74 5.23
C GLY A 253 -2.04 17.12 5.40
N ALA A 254 -2.51 16.36 4.41
CA ALA A 254 -3.83 15.73 4.46
C ALA A 254 -3.93 14.72 5.62
N LEU A 255 -2.93 13.84 5.79
CA LEU A 255 -2.91 12.86 6.87
C LEU A 255 -2.83 13.54 8.25
N SER A 256 -2.02 14.59 8.38
CA SER A 256 -1.86 15.33 9.64
C SER A 256 -3.14 16.09 10.00
N LEU A 257 -3.79 16.74 9.04
CA LEU A 257 -5.07 17.43 9.26
C LEU A 257 -6.20 16.45 9.61
N TYR A 258 -6.23 15.26 8.99
CA TYR A 258 -7.14 14.20 9.39
C TYR A 258 -6.84 13.72 10.82
N SER A 259 -5.57 13.51 11.17
CA SER A 259 -5.16 13.11 12.53
C SER A 259 -5.62 14.13 13.58
N VAL A 260 -5.42 15.43 13.33
CA VAL A 260 -5.88 16.51 14.21
C VAL A 260 -7.41 16.51 14.34
N THR A 261 -8.12 16.33 13.23
CA THR A 261 -9.57 16.23 13.22
C THR A 261 -10.07 15.06 14.08
N MET A 262 -9.43 13.89 13.98
CA MET A 262 -9.79 12.74 14.80
C MET A 262 -9.48 12.96 16.28
N ILE A 263 -8.30 13.50 16.61
CA ILE A 263 -7.95 13.83 17.99
C ILE A 263 -8.99 14.78 18.59
N TYR A 264 -9.44 15.80 17.84
CA TYR A 264 -10.50 16.70 18.26
C TYR A 264 -11.82 15.97 18.55
N TYR A 265 -12.26 15.05 17.68
CA TYR A 265 -13.48 14.27 17.89
C TYR A 265 -13.40 13.36 19.10
N PHE A 266 -12.29 12.62 19.25
CA PHE A 266 -12.11 11.74 20.40
C PHE A 266 -12.04 12.54 21.69
N TYR A 267 -11.32 13.67 21.69
CA TYR A 267 -11.21 14.52 22.87
C TYR A 267 -12.56 15.13 23.26
N THR A 268 -13.31 15.69 22.31
CA THR A 268 -14.64 16.28 22.60
C THR A 268 -15.65 15.22 23.02
N GLY A 269 -15.70 14.08 22.33
CA GLY A 269 -16.59 12.96 22.66
C GLY A 269 -16.29 12.32 24.02
N ALA A 270 -15.01 12.03 24.32
CA ALA A 270 -14.61 11.40 25.58
C ALA A 270 -14.88 12.30 26.80
N ASN A 271 -14.80 13.61 26.64
CA ASN A 271 -15.07 14.58 27.71
C ASN A 271 -16.53 15.08 27.70
N MET A 272 -17.41 14.51 26.87
CA MET A 272 -18.81 14.93 26.71
C MET A 272 -18.97 16.43 26.39
N LEU A 273 -17.98 17.01 25.72
CA LEU A 273 -18.00 18.40 25.28
C LEU A 273 -18.88 18.52 24.04
N LYS A 274 -19.67 19.60 23.96
CA LYS A 274 -20.43 19.89 22.75
C LYS A 274 -19.46 20.19 21.60
N ASN A 275 -19.66 19.51 20.47
CA ASN A 275 -18.91 19.80 19.27
C ASN A 275 -19.24 21.23 18.81
N VAL A 276 -18.19 22.05 18.61
CA VAL A 276 -18.33 23.46 18.21
C VAL A 276 -18.63 23.57 16.72
N ILE A 277 -18.35 22.51 15.96
CA ILE A 277 -18.46 22.48 14.50
C ILE A 277 -19.92 22.23 14.13
N PRO A 278 -20.58 23.17 13.44
CA PRO A 278 -21.99 23.05 13.10
C PRO A 278 -22.20 21.94 12.07
N LEU A 279 -23.23 21.12 12.28
CA LEU A 279 -23.67 20.11 11.31
C LEU A 279 -24.27 20.74 10.05
N GLY A 280 -24.62 22.03 10.11
CA GLY A 280 -25.26 22.74 9.00
C GLY A 280 -26.69 22.24 8.76
N THR A 281 -27.18 22.50 7.55
CA THR A 281 -28.51 22.05 7.09
C THR A 281 -28.34 20.82 6.20
N PRO A 282 -28.91 19.65 6.57
CA PRO A 282 -28.82 18.44 5.74
C PRO A 282 -29.30 18.72 4.32
N GLY A 283 -28.55 18.23 3.32
CA GLY A 283 -28.82 18.48 1.90
C GLY A 283 -27.97 19.58 1.28
N ASN A 284 -27.38 20.47 2.07
CA ASN A 284 -26.46 21.49 1.56
C ASN A 284 -25.02 20.98 1.44
N ILE A 285 -24.22 21.61 0.58
CA ILE A 285 -22.79 21.25 0.40
C ILE A 285 -22.01 21.49 1.69
N LEU A 286 -22.19 22.64 2.34
CA LEU A 286 -21.60 22.95 3.64
C LEU A 286 -22.47 22.39 4.77
N SER A 287 -22.58 21.06 4.82
CA SER A 287 -23.27 20.33 5.88
C SER A 287 -22.44 19.12 6.32
N SER A 288 -22.95 18.39 7.31
CA SER A 288 -22.35 17.18 7.87
C SER A 288 -21.09 17.38 8.71
N GLY A 289 -20.89 18.59 9.25
CA GLY A 289 -19.79 18.93 10.15
C GLY A 289 -18.42 18.64 9.51
N MET A 290 -17.67 17.70 10.10
CA MET A 290 -16.30 17.40 9.66
C MET A 290 -16.20 16.30 8.60
N ILE A 291 -17.33 15.70 8.21
CA ILE A 291 -17.34 14.67 7.15
C ILE A 291 -16.80 15.24 5.83
N LEU A 292 -17.16 16.48 5.47
CA LEU A 292 -16.67 17.12 4.25
C LEU A 292 -15.15 17.36 4.27
N PRO A 293 -14.55 18.01 5.30
CA PRO A 293 -13.10 18.10 5.44
C PRO A 293 -12.38 16.75 5.39
N ILE A 294 -12.88 15.74 6.12
CA ILE A 294 -12.30 14.40 6.12
C ILE A 294 -12.33 13.79 4.72
N ASN A 295 -13.46 13.91 3.99
CA ASN A 295 -13.56 13.46 2.60
C ASN A 295 -12.51 14.09 1.70
N ILE A 296 -12.23 15.39 1.87
CA ILE A 296 -11.20 16.11 1.10
C ILE A 296 -9.81 15.55 1.43
N PHE A 297 -9.48 15.38 2.70
CA PHE A 297 -8.18 14.84 3.11
C PHE A 297 -7.96 13.43 2.58
N VAL A 298 -8.94 12.54 2.75
CA VAL A 298 -8.90 11.17 2.23
C VAL A 298 -8.78 11.17 0.70
N GLY A 299 -9.55 12.00 0.01
CA GLY A 299 -9.50 12.07 -1.45
C GLY A 299 -8.17 12.56 -2.00
N LEU A 300 -7.57 13.57 -1.38
CA LEU A 300 -6.22 14.02 -1.71
C LEU A 300 -5.20 12.89 -1.49
N GLU A 301 -5.31 12.18 -0.38
CA GLU A 301 -4.36 11.14 -0.03
C GLU A 301 -4.41 9.94 -0.97
N VAL A 302 -5.62 9.52 -1.34
CA VAL A 302 -5.84 8.45 -2.32
C VAL A 302 -5.35 8.87 -3.71
N ALA A 303 -5.65 10.10 -4.15
CA ALA A 303 -5.20 10.61 -5.44
C ALA A 303 -3.66 10.62 -5.54
N CYS A 304 -2.99 11.13 -4.50
CA CYS A 304 -1.54 11.16 -4.43
C CYS A 304 -0.94 9.75 -4.41
N THR A 305 -1.54 8.83 -3.65
CA THR A 305 -1.07 7.43 -3.57
C THR A 305 -1.14 6.72 -4.91
N MET A 306 -2.27 6.84 -5.62
CA MET A 306 -2.45 6.23 -6.94
C MET A 306 -1.43 6.76 -7.96
N TYR A 307 -1.24 8.07 -8.00
CA TYR A 307 -0.24 8.68 -8.87
C TYR A 307 1.18 8.26 -8.48
N ALA A 308 1.51 8.26 -7.18
CA ALA A 308 2.85 7.89 -6.71
C ALA A 308 3.21 6.45 -7.06
N PHE A 309 2.32 5.48 -6.84
CA PHE A 309 2.57 4.11 -7.25
C PHE A 309 2.80 3.99 -8.75
N PHE A 310 1.97 4.65 -9.56
CA PHE A 310 2.16 4.65 -11.00
C PHE A 310 3.52 5.25 -11.40
N ALA A 311 3.88 6.40 -10.83
CA ALA A 311 5.13 7.09 -11.10
C ALA A 311 6.35 6.26 -10.69
N LEU A 312 6.31 5.68 -9.48
CA LEU A 312 7.40 4.88 -8.91
C LEU A 312 7.61 3.58 -9.70
N PHE A 313 6.55 2.85 -10.05
CA PHE A 313 6.71 1.62 -10.82
C PHE A 313 7.12 1.89 -12.28
N ARG A 314 6.72 3.02 -12.85
CA ARG A 314 7.09 3.38 -14.23
C ARG A 314 8.54 3.86 -14.34
N ARG A 315 9.03 4.69 -13.41
CA ARG A 315 10.41 5.24 -13.45
C ARG A 315 11.43 4.40 -12.68
N GLY A 316 10.95 3.53 -11.78
CA GLY A 316 11.80 2.77 -10.87
C GLY A 316 12.36 3.61 -9.71
N GLY A 317 11.73 4.74 -9.38
CA GLY A 317 12.11 5.65 -8.28
C GLY A 317 11.60 7.08 -8.46
N MET A 318 11.51 7.85 -7.36
CA MET A 318 11.33 9.31 -7.37
C MET A 318 12.65 9.97 -6.99
#